data_AF-A0A355YHZ6-F1
#
_entry.id   AF-A0A355YHZ6-F1
#
_cell.length_a   1.000
_cell.length_b   1.000
_cell.length_c   1.000
_cell.angle_alpha   90.00
_cell.angle_beta   90.00
_cell.angle_gamma   90.00
#
_symmetry.space_group_name_H-M   'P 1'
#
loop_
_entity.id
_entity.type
_entity.pdbx_description
1 polymer ?
#
loop_
_entity_poly.entity_id
_entity_poly.type
_entity_poly.pdbx_seq_one_letter_code
_entity_poly.pdbx_strand_id
1 'polypeptide(L)'
;MHQIEHRLQQRYPDWFHGPRGHLARPLLRQVGRWSRLDRVQEFLRDNGDRHGFAFVTAALDFLGSRYEVEPAALARIPASGRLLVVANHPSGALDALALLDALGQV
;
A
#
# COMPACT_ATOMS: atom_id res chain seq x y z
N MET A 1 -2.78 -8.43 -13.83
CA MET A 1 -4.16 -9.01 -13.81
C MET A 1 -4.33 -10.52 -13.55
N HIS A 2 -3.79 -11.44 -14.38
CA HIS A 2 -4.10 -12.89 -14.31
C HIS A 2 -3.90 -13.51 -12.90
N GLN A 3 -2.90 -13.04 -12.15
CA GLN A 3 -2.56 -13.58 -10.84
C GLN A 3 -3.61 -13.28 -9.75
N ILE A 4 -4.33 -12.16 -9.88
CA ILE A 4 -5.40 -11.77 -8.94
C ILE A 4 -6.67 -12.53 -9.26
N GLU A 5 -6.99 -12.68 -10.53
CA GLU A 5 -8.10 -13.51 -11.00
C GLU A 5 -7.93 -14.97 -10.54
N HIS A 6 -6.72 -15.53 -10.70
CA HIS A 6 -6.39 -16.86 -10.18
C HIS A 6 -6.53 -16.97 -8.66
N ARG A 7 -6.05 -15.97 -7.90
CA ARG A 7 -6.20 -15.97 -6.44
C ARG A 7 -7.65 -15.83 -5.97
N LEU A 8 -8.46 -15.02 -6.66
CA LEU A 8 -9.89 -14.89 -6.36
C LEU A 8 -10.65 -16.17 -6.71
N GLN A 9 -10.33 -16.82 -7.84
CA GLN A 9 -10.91 -18.10 -8.23
C GLN A 9 -10.58 -19.21 -7.23
N GLN A 10 -9.36 -19.23 -6.70
CA GLN A 10 -8.97 -20.17 -5.64
C GLN A 10 -9.68 -19.89 -4.31
N ARG A 11 -9.95 -18.62 -3.98
CA ARG A 11 -10.56 -18.22 -2.70
C ARG A 11 -12.09 -18.30 -2.71
N TYR A 12 -12.73 -18.03 -3.85
CA TYR A 12 -14.19 -17.99 -4.01
C TYR A 12 -14.64 -18.76 -5.27
N PRO A 13 -14.46 -20.09 -5.30
CA PRO A 13 -14.75 -20.91 -6.48
C PRO A 13 -16.22 -20.80 -6.93
N ASP A 14 -17.15 -20.67 -5.98
CA ASP A 14 -18.59 -20.61 -6.25
C ASP A 14 -19.04 -19.36 -7.02
N TRP A 15 -18.26 -18.27 -6.99
CA TRP A 15 -18.55 -17.05 -7.76
C TRP A 15 -18.20 -17.18 -9.24
N PHE A 16 -17.32 -18.14 -9.57
CA PHE A 16 -16.83 -18.35 -10.94
C PHE A 16 -17.44 -19.59 -11.61
N HIS A 17 -18.31 -20.34 -10.92
CA HIS A 17 -19.07 -21.45 -11.50
C HIS A 17 -20.53 -21.06 -11.83
N GLY A 18 -21.04 -21.56 -12.96
CA GLY A 18 -22.43 -21.35 -13.41
C GLY A 18 -22.71 -19.98 -14.05
N PRO A 19 -23.99 -19.59 -14.22
CA PRO A 19 -24.39 -18.38 -14.96
C PRO A 19 -23.82 -17.07 -14.39
N ARG A 20 -23.48 -17.04 -13.09
CA ARG A 20 -22.87 -15.89 -12.42
C ARG A 20 -21.40 -15.65 -12.81
N GLY A 21 -20.69 -16.70 -13.24
CA GLY A 21 -19.29 -16.59 -13.70
C GLY A 21 -19.14 -15.77 -14.99
N HIS A 22 -20.16 -15.75 -15.84
CA HIS A 22 -20.17 -14.95 -17.07
C HIS A 22 -20.28 -13.44 -16.80
N LEU A 23 -20.87 -13.03 -15.67
CA LEU A 23 -20.93 -11.63 -15.23
C LEU A 23 -19.75 -11.22 -14.35
N ALA A 24 -19.28 -12.13 -13.49
CA ALA A 24 -18.19 -11.86 -12.55
C ALA A 24 -16.85 -11.58 -13.27
N ARG A 25 -16.54 -12.32 -14.34
CA ARG A 25 -15.29 -12.16 -15.12
C ARG A 25 -15.13 -10.75 -15.76
N PRO A 26 -16.10 -10.22 -16.52
CA PRO A 26 -15.96 -8.88 -17.11
C PRO A 26 -15.94 -7.77 -16.04
N LEU A 27 -16.68 -7.91 -14.93
CA LEU A 27 -16.66 -6.95 -13.83
C LEU A 27 -15.30 -6.92 -13.12
N LEU A 28 -14.71 -8.07 -12.83
CA LEU A 28 -13.36 -8.14 -12.24
C LEU A 28 -12.30 -7.58 -13.19
N ARG A 29 -12.45 -7.80 -14.49
CA ARG A 29 -11.59 -7.21 -15.52
C ARG A 29 -11.75 -5.68 -15.60
N GLN A 30 -12.95 -5.15 -15.40
CA GLN A 30 -13.15 -3.70 -15.33
C GLN A 30 -12.59 -3.10 -14.04
N VAL A 31 -12.92 -3.69 -12.88
CA VAL A 31 -12.44 -3.24 -11.57
C VAL A 31 -10.92 -3.27 -11.53
N GLY A 32 -10.29 -4.35 -11.98
CA GLY A 32 -8.84 -4.42 -11.95
C GLY A 32 -8.15 -3.52 -13.00
N ARG A 33 -8.84 -3.14 -14.09
CA ARG A 33 -8.37 -2.07 -14.99
C ARG A 33 -8.41 -0.71 -14.31
N TRP A 34 -9.41 -0.47 -13.47
CA TRP A 34 -9.60 0.81 -12.78
C TRP A 34 -8.74 0.95 -11.52
N SER A 35 -8.35 -0.17 -10.91
CA SER A 35 -7.62 -0.18 -9.64
C SER A 35 -6.12 0.10 -9.75
N ARG A 36 -5.59 0.32 -10.97
CA ARG A 36 -4.15 0.57 -11.22
C ARG A 36 -3.21 -0.49 -10.62
N LEU A 37 -3.71 -1.70 -10.35
CA LEU A 37 -2.94 -2.75 -9.68
C LEU A 37 -1.68 -3.14 -10.45
N ASP A 38 -1.72 -3.09 -11.79
CA ASP A 38 -0.54 -3.39 -12.60
C ASP A 38 0.61 -2.39 -12.31
N ARG A 39 0.31 -1.10 -12.04
CA ARG A 39 1.33 -0.12 -11.62
C ARG A 39 1.87 -0.40 -10.23
N VAL A 40 1.02 -0.85 -9.32
CA VAL A 40 1.46 -1.27 -7.97
C VAL A 40 2.36 -2.49 -8.06
N GLN A 41 2.03 -3.47 -8.91
CA GLN A 41 2.88 -4.65 -9.13
C GLN A 41 4.23 -4.26 -9.73
N GLU A 42 4.25 -3.33 -10.69
CA GLU A 42 5.48 -2.81 -11.28
C GLU A 42 6.34 -2.10 -10.23
N PHE A 43 5.75 -1.19 -9.45
CA PHE A 43 6.44 -0.54 -8.32
C PHE A 43 7.06 -1.54 -7.35
N LEU A 44 6.30 -2.57 -6.94
CA LEU A 44 6.79 -3.59 -6.01
C LEU A 44 7.92 -4.43 -6.59
N ARG A 45 7.90 -4.68 -7.91
CA ARG A 45 8.99 -5.39 -8.59
C ARG A 45 10.25 -4.53 -8.65
N ASP A 46 10.08 -3.25 -8.99
CA ASP A 46 11.20 -2.33 -9.22
C ASP A 46 11.83 -1.82 -7.92
N ASN A 47 11.14 -1.97 -6.78
CA ASN A 47 11.63 -1.61 -5.43
C ASN A 47 11.76 -2.82 -4.51
N GLY A 48 11.83 -4.04 -5.06
CA GLY A 48 11.88 -5.28 -4.28
C GLY A 48 13.14 -5.46 -3.44
N ASP A 49 14.19 -4.70 -3.73
CA ASP A 49 15.47 -4.61 -3.02
C ASP A 49 15.44 -3.58 -1.87
N ARG A 50 14.44 -2.70 -1.83
CA ARG A 50 14.31 -1.69 -0.77
C ARG A 50 13.62 -2.28 0.45
N HIS A 51 14.16 -1.97 1.62
CA HIS A 51 13.65 -2.45 2.90
C HIS A 51 13.54 -1.31 3.93
N GLY A 52 12.65 -1.49 4.92
CA GLY A 52 12.45 -0.52 5.99
C GLY A 52 12.06 0.86 5.45
N PHE A 53 12.67 1.91 6.00
CA PHE A 53 12.35 3.30 5.64
C PHE A 53 12.62 3.62 4.16
N ALA A 54 13.64 3.02 3.54
CA ALA A 54 13.91 3.25 2.12
C ALA A 54 12.77 2.80 1.20
N PHE A 55 12.05 1.74 1.58
CA PHE A 55 10.84 1.31 0.89
C PHE A 55 9.67 2.28 1.15
N VAL A 56 9.52 2.75 2.39
CA VAL A 56 8.47 3.70 2.78
C VAL A 56 8.59 5.01 1.99
N THR A 57 9.80 5.58 1.91
CA THR A 57 10.07 6.78 1.11
C THR A 57 9.71 6.56 -0.37
N ALA A 58 10.14 5.42 -0.94
CA ALA A 58 9.81 5.05 -2.31
C ALA A 58 8.30 4.93 -2.54
N ALA A 59 7.57 4.39 -1.57
CA ALA A 59 6.13 4.22 -1.64
C ALA A 59 5.40 5.57 -1.60
N LEU A 60 5.83 6.51 -0.75
CA LEU A 60 5.28 7.87 -0.72
C LEU A 60 5.53 8.60 -2.05
N ASP A 61 6.74 8.50 -2.60
CA ASP A 61 7.09 9.07 -3.90
C ASP A 61 6.21 8.49 -5.02
N PHE A 62 6.05 7.16 -5.05
CA PHE A 62 5.19 6.47 -6.03
C PHE A 62 3.72 6.91 -5.93
N LEU A 63 3.22 7.07 -4.70
CA LEU A 63 1.87 7.57 -4.44
C LEU A 63 1.71 9.07 -4.71
N GLY A 64 2.81 9.78 -4.98
CA GLY A 64 2.82 11.24 -5.17
C GLY A 64 2.38 12.00 -3.92
N SER A 65 2.60 11.39 -2.75
CA SER A 65 2.10 11.90 -1.47
C SER A 65 3.18 12.73 -0.79
N ARG A 66 2.78 13.90 -0.30
CA ARG A 66 3.64 14.79 0.49
C ARG A 66 2.98 15.06 1.83
N TYR A 67 3.79 15.24 2.84
CA TYR A 67 3.34 15.61 4.17
C TYR A 67 4.32 16.65 4.75
N GLU A 68 3.85 17.36 5.76
CA GLU A 68 4.65 18.31 6.51
C GLU A 68 4.69 17.88 7.97
N VAL A 69 5.86 18.03 8.59
CA VAL A 69 6.04 17.78 10.00
C VAL A 69 6.82 18.94 10.59
N GLU A 70 6.37 19.41 11.76
CA GLU A 70 7.07 20.47 12.47
C GLU A 70 8.43 19.94 12.97
N PRO A 71 9.56 20.61 12.69
CA PRO A 71 10.88 20.14 13.14
C PRO A 71 10.96 19.98 14.67
N ALA A 72 10.28 20.84 15.42
CA ALA A 72 10.19 20.74 16.87
C ALA A 72 9.45 19.48 17.33
N ALA A 73 8.54 18.93 16.52
CA ALA A 73 7.86 17.67 16.82
C ALA A 73 8.79 16.46 16.61
N LEU A 74 9.58 16.45 15.54
CA LEU A 74 10.60 15.42 15.31
C LEU A 74 11.65 15.41 16.42
N ALA A 75 12.09 16.58 16.87
CA ALA A 75 13.07 16.71 17.95
C ALA A 75 12.63 16.12 19.31
N ARG A 76 11.32 15.88 19.50
CA ARG A 76 10.78 15.20 20.71
C ARG A 76 10.88 13.68 20.64
N ILE A 77 11.18 13.12 19.47
CA ILE A 77 11.27 11.67 19.27
C ILE A 77 12.69 11.23 19.70
N PRO A 78 12.82 10.21 20.55
CA PRO A 78 14.12 9.71 20.96
C PRO A 78 14.85 9.06 19.78
N ALA A 79 16.10 9.50 19.53
CA ALA A 79 16.96 8.94 18.47
C ALA A 79 17.40 7.48 18.69
N SER A 80 17.19 6.95 19.90
CA SER A 80 17.50 5.55 20.20
C SER A 80 16.61 5.02 21.33
N GLY A 81 16.50 3.70 21.41
CA GLY A 81 15.67 3.03 22.41
C GLY A 81 14.28 2.67 21.88
N ARG A 82 13.38 2.34 22.81
CA ARG A 82 12.02 1.89 22.49
C ARG A 82 11.09 3.09 22.33
N LEU A 83 10.27 3.08 21.29
CA LEU A 83 9.26 4.09 21.01
C LEU A 83 7.89 3.42 20.87
N LEU A 84 6.87 3.98 21.54
CA LEU A 84 5.47 3.65 21.31
C LEU A 84 4.79 4.87 20.69
N VAL A 85 4.22 4.69 19.49
CA VAL A 85 3.47 5.74 18.80
C VAL A 85 1.99 5.40 18.83
N VAL A 86 1.18 6.35 19.30
CA VAL A 86 -0.28 6.26 19.31
C VAL A 86 -0.81 7.39 18.43
N ALA A 87 -1.38 7.04 17.28
CA ALA A 87 -1.88 7.99 16.31
C ALA A 87 -3.23 7.52 15.75
N ASN A 88 -4.09 8.48 15.39
CA ASN A 88 -5.26 8.19 14.57
C ASN A 88 -4.83 8.09 13.09
N HIS A 89 -5.54 7.31 12.28
CA HIS A 89 -5.24 7.13 10.85
C HIS A 89 -6.45 7.39 9.93
N PRO A 90 -7.03 8.60 9.90
CA PRO A 90 -8.23 8.85 9.08
C PRO A 90 -8.05 8.45 7.60
N SER A 91 -6.84 8.54 7.03
CA SER A 91 -6.54 8.14 5.64
C SER A 91 -5.97 6.72 5.51
N GLY A 92 -5.76 6.02 6.63
CA GLY A 92 -5.29 4.64 6.67
C GLY A 92 -3.81 4.49 6.34
N ALA A 93 -3.50 3.73 5.29
CA ALA A 93 -2.12 3.35 4.96
C ALA A 93 -1.22 4.54 4.59
N LEU A 94 -1.77 5.60 4.01
CA LEU A 94 -1.00 6.79 3.65
C LEU A 94 -0.50 7.54 4.88
N ASP A 95 -1.34 7.72 5.90
CA ASP A 95 -0.93 8.29 7.19
C ASP A 95 0.17 7.45 7.84
N ALA A 96 0.06 6.12 7.78
CA ALA A 96 1.06 5.22 8.34
C ALA A 96 2.41 5.35 7.61
N LEU A 97 2.41 5.47 6.27
CA LEU A 97 3.63 5.68 5.50
C LEU A 97 4.27 7.02 5.81
N ALA A 98 3.49 8.10 5.86
CA ALA A 98 3.98 9.44 6.20
C ALA A 98 4.60 9.47 7.61
N LEU A 99 3.93 8.85 8.58
CA LEU A 99 4.43 8.72 9.95
C LEU A 99 5.73 7.91 10.00
N LEU A 100 5.80 6.78 9.31
CA LEU A 100 7.02 5.94 9.28
C LEU A 100 8.18 6.67 8.60
N ASP A 101 7.95 7.38 7.50
CA ASP A 101 8.99 8.17 6.84
C ASP A 101 9.53 9.27 7.77
N ALA A 102 8.63 10.00 8.45
CA ALA A 102 9.00 11.02 9.44
C ALA A 102 9.83 10.45 10.58
N LEU A 103 9.47 9.26 11.09
CA LEU A 103 10.23 8.57 12.13
C LEU A 103 11.61 8.12 11.64
N GLY A 104 11.75 7.77 10.36
CA GLY A 104 13.03 7.39 9.76
C GLY A 104 14.01 8.56 9.58
N GLN A 105 13.57 9.79 9.79
CA GLN A 105 14.42 11.01 9.70
C GLN A 105 15.09 11.37 11.04
N VAL A 106 14.75 10.67 12.13
CA VAL A 106 15.27 10.87 13.49
C VAL A 106 16.38 9.86 13.77
#